data_AF-A0A1F9PNP2-F1
#
_entry.id   AF-A0A1F9PNP2-F1
#
_cell.length_a   1.000
_cell.length_b   1.000
_cell.length_c   1.000
_cell.angle_alpha   90.00
_cell.angle_beta   90.00
_cell.angle_gamma   90.00
#
_symmetry.space_group_name_H-M   'P 1'
#
loop_
_entity.id
_entity.type
_entity.pdbx_description
1 polymer ?
#
loop_
_entity_poly.entity_id
_entity_poly.type
_entity_poly.pdbx_seq_one_letter_code
_entity_poly.pdbx_strand_id
1 'polypeptide(L)'
;MLVMLLALATSALAAEKGYLWDGSQWKDMTTDIKVAYVKGIGNMADFETAASGSNPAPCISKGFVDELKTKTIAQVIAEVDKFYKENPTKENLPVVAVILQRCTKLCAPTAGKK
;
A
#
# COMPACT_ATOMS: atom_id res chain seq x y z
N MET A 1 -10.49 10.47 -45.93
CA MET A 1 -11.30 9.94 -44.81
C MET A 1 -10.59 8.84 -44.01
N LEU A 2 -9.25 8.80 -43.99
CA LEU A 2 -8.46 7.75 -43.29
C LEU A 2 -7.60 8.30 -42.14
N VAL A 3 -7.50 9.62 -42.00
CA VAL A 3 -6.60 10.28 -41.02
C VAL A 3 -7.33 10.63 -39.71
N MET A 4 -8.67 10.66 -39.69
CA MET A 4 -9.45 10.95 -38.47
C MET A 4 -9.72 9.72 -37.59
N LEU A 5 -9.41 8.50 -38.05
CA LEU A 5 -9.68 7.27 -37.29
C LEU A 5 -8.54 6.85 -36.36
N LEU A 6 -7.33 7.42 -36.49
CA LEU A 6 -6.20 7.10 -35.61
C LEU A 6 -6.12 7.96 -34.34
N ALA A 7 -6.97 8.98 -34.18
CA ALA A 7 -6.92 9.91 -33.04
C ALA A 7 -7.72 9.44 -31.81
N LEU A 8 -8.42 8.31 -31.88
CA LEU A 8 -9.34 7.84 -30.82
C LEU A 8 -8.81 6.65 -30.00
N ALA A 9 -7.60 6.15 -30.29
CA ALA A 9 -7.06 4.97 -29.63
C ALA A 9 -6.13 5.27 -28.43
N THR A 10 -6.13 6.50 -27.91
CA THR A 10 -5.52 6.82 -26.61
C THR A 10 -6.57 6.76 -25.50
N SER A 11 -7.41 5.73 -25.48
CA SER A 11 -8.09 5.36 -24.23
C SER A 11 -6.99 4.93 -23.27
N ALA A 12 -6.73 5.81 -22.32
CA ALA A 12 -5.75 5.66 -21.26
C ALA A 12 -5.69 4.21 -20.79
N LEU A 13 -4.48 3.64 -20.82
CA LEU A 13 -4.11 2.54 -19.93
C LEU A 13 -4.05 3.09 -18.50
N ALA A 14 -5.15 3.67 -18.01
CA ALA A 14 -5.34 3.89 -16.60
C ALA A 14 -5.47 2.49 -16.03
N ALA A 15 -4.39 1.97 -15.44
CA ALA A 15 -4.45 0.74 -14.67
C ALA A 15 -5.68 0.83 -13.78
N GLU A 16 -6.65 -0.07 -13.98
CA GLU A 16 -7.83 -0.11 -13.13
C GLU A 16 -7.32 -0.25 -11.69
N LYS A 17 -7.44 0.83 -10.92
CA LYS A 17 -7.13 0.77 -9.51
C LYS A 17 -8.11 -0.23 -8.92
N GLY A 18 -7.58 -1.24 -8.22
CA GLY A 18 -8.41 -2.10 -7.41
C GLY A 18 -9.30 -1.24 -6.50
N TYR A 19 -10.50 -1.73 -6.20
CA TYR A 19 -11.38 -1.10 -5.21
C TYR A 19 -10.75 -1.26 -3.82
N LEU A 20 -9.89 -0.32 -3.47
CA LEU A 20 -9.12 -0.29 -2.23
C LEU A 20 -9.61 0.88 -1.38
N TRP A 21 -9.54 0.72 -0.06
CA TRP A 21 -9.77 1.84 0.83
C TRP A 21 -8.66 2.88 0.71
N ASP A 22 -9.07 4.15 0.66
CA ASP A 22 -8.21 5.33 0.65
C ASP A 22 -8.56 6.26 1.82
N GLY A 23 -8.01 7.47 1.82
CA GLY A 23 -8.22 8.45 2.89
C GLY A 23 -9.68 8.87 3.08
N SER A 24 -10.48 8.82 2.00
CA SER A 24 -11.89 9.21 2.04
C SER A 24 -12.72 8.26 2.87
N GLN A 25 -12.43 6.96 2.82
CA GLN A 25 -13.10 5.96 3.65
C GLN A 25 -12.41 5.80 5.00
N TRP A 26 -11.07 5.90 5.04
CA TRP A 26 -10.28 5.70 6.26
C TRP A 26 -10.66 6.64 7.40
N LYS A 27 -10.95 7.91 7.09
CA LYS A 27 -11.33 8.91 8.09
C LYS A 27 -12.63 8.57 8.82
N ASP A 28 -13.52 7.84 8.16
CA ASP A 28 -14.84 7.47 8.68
C ASP A 28 -14.86 6.06 9.32
N MET A 29 -13.77 5.30 9.19
CA MET A 29 -13.65 3.97 9.82
C MET A 29 -13.55 4.05 11.33
N THR A 30 -14.22 3.12 12.00
CA THR A 30 -14.02 2.90 13.44
C THR A 30 -12.61 2.39 13.71
N THR A 31 -12.12 2.59 14.94
CA THR A 31 -10.82 2.08 15.38
C THR A 31 -10.69 0.57 15.17
N ASP A 32 -11.75 -0.20 15.43
CA ASP A 32 -11.73 -1.65 15.28
C ASP A 32 -11.55 -2.08 13.82
N ILE A 33 -12.18 -1.37 12.87
CA ILE A 33 -12.00 -1.62 11.43
C ILE A 33 -10.55 -1.30 11.03
N LYS A 34 -10.00 -0.18 11.49
CA LYS A 34 -8.60 0.19 11.22
C LYS A 34 -7.63 -0.86 11.77
N VAL A 35 -7.86 -1.34 12.99
CA VAL A 35 -7.07 -2.42 13.61
C VAL A 35 -7.16 -3.70 12.80
N ALA A 36 -8.36 -4.11 12.42
CA ALA A 36 -8.58 -5.32 11.62
C ALA A 36 -7.89 -5.24 10.26
N TYR A 37 -7.94 -4.08 9.59
CA TYR A 37 -7.28 -3.86 8.32
C TYR A 37 -5.75 -3.97 8.42
N VAL A 38 -5.14 -3.31 9.41
CA VAL A 38 -3.68 -3.38 9.64
C VAL A 38 -3.26 -4.81 9.98
N LYS A 39 -4.02 -5.51 10.83
CA LYS A 39 -3.77 -6.94 11.13
C LYS A 39 -3.91 -7.82 9.88
N GLY A 40 -4.89 -7.57 9.03
CA GLY A 40 -5.10 -8.30 7.78
C GLY A 40 -3.88 -8.22 6.86
N ILE A 41 -3.35 -7.00 6.67
CA ILE A 41 -2.11 -6.80 5.91
C ILE A 41 -0.94 -7.52 6.59
N GLY A 42 -0.86 -7.46 7.93
CA GLY A 42 0.19 -8.12 8.71
C GLY A 42 0.18 -9.64 8.54
N ASN A 43 -1.01 -10.25 8.60
CA ASN A 43 -1.19 -11.69 8.40
C ASN A 43 -0.77 -12.13 6.99
N MET A 44 -1.14 -11.35 5.96
CA MET A 44 -0.71 -11.62 4.59
C MET A 44 0.80 -11.50 4.45
N ALA A 45 1.40 -10.46 5.02
CA ALA A 45 2.83 -10.23 4.97
C ALA A 45 3.62 -11.32 5.71
N ASP A 46 3.12 -11.80 6.85
CA ASP A 46 3.70 -12.90 7.61
C ASP A 46 3.59 -14.22 6.83
N PHE A 47 2.44 -14.49 6.23
CA PHE A 47 2.25 -15.64 5.33
C PHE A 47 3.25 -15.62 4.17
N GLU A 48 3.37 -14.50 3.43
CA GLU A 48 4.30 -14.37 2.31
C GLU A 48 5.76 -14.54 2.73
N THR A 49 6.10 -14.04 3.92
CA THR A 49 7.44 -14.19 4.51
C THR A 49 7.71 -15.64 4.90
N ALA A 50 6.75 -16.33 5.48
CA ALA A 50 6.88 -17.74 5.83
C ALA A 50 6.92 -18.64 4.58
N ALA A 51 6.10 -18.33 3.57
CA ALA A 51 6.00 -19.08 2.31
C ALA A 51 7.29 -18.99 1.48
N SER A 52 8.15 -17.98 1.70
CA SER A 52 9.44 -17.90 1.01
C SER A 52 10.42 -19.00 1.44
N GLY A 53 10.22 -19.61 2.61
CA GLY A 53 11.08 -20.69 3.11
C GLY A 53 12.55 -20.27 3.19
N SER A 54 13.43 -20.97 2.46
CA SER A 54 14.85 -20.63 2.36
C SER A 54 15.16 -19.52 1.33
N ASN A 55 14.18 -19.13 0.51
CA ASN A 55 14.34 -18.02 -0.43
C ASN A 55 14.14 -16.68 0.28
N PRO A 56 14.75 -15.59 -0.23
CA PRO A 56 14.46 -14.26 0.25
C PRO A 56 12.96 -13.95 0.16
N ALA A 57 12.34 -13.56 1.28
CA ALA A 57 10.96 -13.12 1.32
C ALA A 57 10.74 -11.86 0.47
N PRO A 58 9.52 -11.64 -0.05
CA PRO A 58 9.19 -10.39 -0.74
C PRO A 58 9.52 -9.20 0.16
N CYS A 59 10.24 -8.21 -0.39
CA CYS A 59 10.80 -7.12 0.41
C CYS A 59 9.71 -6.37 1.18
N ILE A 60 8.55 -6.14 0.56
CA ILE A 60 7.40 -5.47 1.16
C ILE A 60 6.88 -6.20 2.39
N SER A 61 6.60 -7.48 2.22
CA SER A 61 6.06 -8.35 3.26
C SER A 61 7.03 -8.46 4.43
N LYS A 62 8.31 -8.69 4.14
CA LYS A 62 9.36 -8.74 5.15
C LYS A 62 9.51 -7.42 5.90
N GLY A 63 9.57 -6.31 5.19
CA GLY A 63 9.71 -4.99 5.79
C GLY A 63 8.54 -4.66 6.71
N PHE A 64 7.32 -5.03 6.32
CA PHE A 64 6.14 -4.79 7.15
C PHE A 64 6.11 -5.67 8.39
N VAL A 65 6.43 -6.96 8.27
CA VAL A 65 6.56 -7.88 9.41
C VAL A 65 7.62 -7.38 10.40
N ASP A 66 8.78 -6.93 9.89
CA ASP A 66 9.85 -6.43 10.74
C ASP A 66 9.46 -5.13 11.46
N GLU A 67 8.72 -4.24 10.81
CA GLU A 67 8.21 -3.02 11.45
C GLU A 67 7.23 -3.35 12.59
N LEU A 68 6.29 -4.29 12.35
CA LEU A 68 5.28 -4.69 13.33
C LEU A 68 5.87 -5.37 14.58
N LYS A 69 7.14 -5.80 14.55
CA LYS A 69 7.87 -6.24 15.76
C LYS A 69 8.23 -5.09 16.70
N THR A 70 8.28 -3.86 16.20
CA THR A 70 8.75 -2.67 16.94
C THR A 70 7.70 -1.59 17.09
N LYS A 71 6.70 -1.55 16.20
CA LYS A 71 5.55 -0.63 16.26
C LYS A 71 4.28 -1.37 16.65
N THR A 72 3.47 -0.75 17.49
CA THR A 72 2.12 -1.21 17.76
C THR A 72 1.18 -0.87 16.60
N ILE A 73 0.09 -1.61 16.45
CA ILE A 73 -0.95 -1.31 15.46
C ILE A 73 -1.51 0.11 15.65
N ALA A 74 -1.67 0.56 16.89
CA ALA A 74 -2.12 1.92 17.19
C ALA A 74 -1.15 2.99 16.65
N GLN A 75 0.15 2.75 16.72
CA GLN A 75 1.16 3.64 16.13
C GLN A 75 1.09 3.65 14.61
N VAL A 76 0.89 2.49 13.97
CA VAL A 76 0.67 2.42 12.51
C VAL A 76 -0.57 3.23 12.11
N ILE A 77 -1.69 3.06 12.82
CA ILE A 77 -2.92 3.83 12.57
C ILE A 77 -2.67 5.34 12.71
N ALA A 78 -1.98 5.76 13.78
CA ALA A 78 -1.67 7.17 14.01
C ALA A 78 -0.81 7.78 12.90
N GLU A 79 0.14 7.03 12.32
CA GLU A 79 0.95 7.48 11.18
C GLU A 79 0.11 7.65 9.90
N VAL A 80 -0.87 6.77 9.67
CA VAL A 80 -1.80 6.88 8.54
C VAL A 80 -2.74 8.08 8.72
N ASP A 81 -3.32 8.24 9.91
CA ASP A 81 -4.16 9.39 10.25
C ASP A 81 -3.39 10.71 10.06
N LYS A 82 -2.15 10.76 10.54
CA LYS A 82 -1.24 11.90 10.35
C LYS A 82 -0.97 12.17 8.88
N PHE A 83 -0.69 11.12 8.09
CA PHE A 83 -0.41 11.28 6.67
C PHE A 83 -1.54 11.97 5.92
N TYR A 84 -2.79 11.49 6.06
CA TYR A 84 -3.91 12.10 5.34
C TYR A 84 -4.25 13.50 5.86
N LYS A 85 -4.06 13.76 7.16
CA LYS A 85 -4.19 15.10 7.74
C LYS A 85 -3.18 16.10 7.15
N GLU A 86 -1.93 15.67 6.96
CA GLU A 86 -0.86 16.52 6.43
C GLU A 86 -0.88 16.61 4.88
N ASN A 87 -1.58 15.70 4.20
CA ASN A 87 -1.58 15.59 2.75
C ASN A 87 -3.03 15.51 2.19
N PRO A 88 -3.87 16.55 2.35
CA PRO A 88 -5.27 16.50 1.92
C PRO A 88 -5.43 16.26 0.40
N THR A 89 -4.46 16.67 -0.42
CA THR A 89 -4.45 16.42 -1.87
C THR A 89 -4.16 14.96 -2.24
N LYS A 90 -3.79 14.12 -1.27
CA LYS A 90 -3.48 12.70 -1.46
C LYS A 90 -4.55 11.78 -0.86
N GLU A 91 -5.77 12.28 -0.62
CA GLU A 91 -6.88 11.49 -0.08
C GLU A 91 -7.13 10.20 -0.90
N ASN A 92 -7.00 10.26 -2.23
CA ASN A 92 -7.21 9.12 -3.15
C ASN A 92 -6.04 8.10 -3.20
N LEU A 93 -5.03 8.25 -2.34
CA LEU A 93 -3.94 7.28 -2.23
C LEU A 93 -4.43 6.08 -1.39
N PRO A 94 -4.27 4.82 -1.84
CA PRO A 94 -4.73 3.68 -1.06
C PRO A 94 -4.06 3.59 0.32
N VAL A 95 -4.83 3.23 1.34
CA VAL A 95 -4.35 3.11 2.72
C VAL A 95 -3.19 2.12 2.81
N VAL A 96 -3.26 1.00 2.08
CA VAL A 96 -2.16 0.01 2.05
C VAL A 96 -0.86 0.62 1.52
N ALA A 97 -0.94 1.52 0.52
CA ALA A 97 0.23 2.22 0.02
C ALA A 97 0.80 3.17 1.08
N VAL A 98 -0.05 3.87 1.83
CA VAL A 98 0.39 4.74 2.94
C VAL A 98 1.05 3.93 4.04
N ILE A 99 0.43 2.83 4.48
CA ILE A 99 0.99 1.92 5.49
C ILE A 99 2.37 1.45 5.02
N LEU A 100 2.49 0.92 3.81
CA LEU A 100 3.76 0.39 3.34
C LEU A 100 4.81 1.51 3.15
N GLN A 101 4.46 2.65 2.57
CA GLN A 101 5.42 3.74 2.35
C GLN A 101 5.90 4.43 3.64
N ARG A 102 5.08 4.45 4.69
CA ARG A 102 5.38 5.15 5.95
C ARG A 102 5.89 4.20 7.03
N CYS A 103 5.43 2.96 7.01
CA CYS A 103 5.77 1.93 8.00
C CYS A 103 6.79 0.93 7.45
N THR A 104 7.27 1.06 6.22
CA THR A 104 8.41 0.26 5.76
C THR A 104 9.40 1.18 5.05
N LYS A 105 10.66 1.17 5.50
CA LYS A 105 11.75 1.85 4.79
C LYS A 105 12.15 1.03 3.57
N LEU A 106 11.26 0.84 2.59
CA LEU A 106 11.59 -0.04 1.48
C LEU A 106 12.44 0.65 0.42
N CYS A 107 13.69 0.20 0.41
CA CYS A 107 14.38 -0.44 -0.71
C CYS A 107 14.13 0.22 -2.07
N ALA A 108 15.13 0.99 -2.51
CA ALA A 108 15.28 1.39 -3.90
C ALA A 108 15.11 0.17 -4.83
N PRO A 109 14.61 0.36 -6.06
CA PRO A 109 14.52 -0.73 -7.04
C PRO A 109 15.87 -1.43 -7.07
N THR A 110 15.90 -2.76 -6.93
CA THR A 110 17.07 -3.51 -7.35
C THR A 110 17.27 -3.16 -8.82
N ALA A 111 18.28 -2.33 -9.09
CA ALA A 111 18.68 -2.01 -10.45
C ALA A 111 18.80 -3.34 -11.17
N GLY A 112 17.98 -3.52 -12.22
CA GLY A 112 17.92 -4.76 -12.96
C GLY A 112 19.34 -5.22 -13.26
N LYS A 113 19.64 -6.47 -12.90
CA LYS A 113 20.83 -7.12 -13.45
C LYS A 113 20.65 -7.08 -14.96
N LYS A 114 21.48 -6.27 -15.62
CA LYS A 114 21.68 -6.28 -17.07
C LYS A 114 22.16 -7.65 -17.51
#